data_AF-A0A832N369-F1
#
_entry.id   AF-A0A832N369-F1
#
_cell.length_a   1.000
_cell.length_b   1.000
_cell.length_c   1.000
_cell.angle_alpha   90.00
_cell.angle_beta   90.00
_cell.angle_gamma   90.00
#
_symmetry.space_group_name_H-M   'P 1'
#
loop_
_entity.id
_entity.type
_entity.pdbx_description
1 polymer ?
#
loop_
_entity_poly.entity_id
_entity_poly.type
_entity_poly.pdbx_seq_one_letter_code
_entity_poly.pdbx_strand_id
1 'polypeptide(L)'
;MGQTLKHLWENHKLLLLAFLLATAMTLMFAARLIMVTVYFSNPAHQNQPIEGWMTPRYLAFSYDLKADELEQVLGVDPTTVSRVHIRDLLKEQGITIQDLQKRLDEVAARKAME
;
A
#
# COMPACT_ATOMS: atom_id res chain seq x y z
N MET A 1 32.98 34.30 3.68
CA MET A 1 31.96 33.50 2.94
C MET A 1 30.85 34.31 2.25
N GLY A 2 30.53 35.55 2.66
CA GLY A 2 29.44 36.33 2.03
C GLY A 2 29.76 37.05 0.72
N GLN A 3 31.04 37.25 0.36
CA GLN A 3 31.43 38.03 -0.82
C GLN A 3 31.40 37.24 -2.13
N THR A 4 31.67 35.93 -2.10
CA THR A 4 31.55 35.05 -3.28
C THR A 4 30.11 34.93 -3.75
N LEU A 5 29.16 34.88 -2.81
CA LEU A 5 27.72 34.83 -3.10
C LEU A 5 27.24 36.11 -3.82
N LYS A 6 27.75 37.28 -3.41
CA LYS A 6 27.46 38.56 -4.07
C LYS A 6 28.04 38.62 -5.49
N HIS A 7 29.24 38.11 -5.70
CA HIS A 7 29.90 38.13 -7.02
C HIS A 7 29.25 37.15 -8.02
N LEU A 8 28.81 35.98 -7.56
CA LEU A 8 28.00 35.03 -8.36
C LEU A 8 26.61 35.60 -8.68
N TRP A 9 26.03 36.38 -7.77
CA TRP A 9 24.75 37.06 -7.97
C TRP A 9 24.84 38.25 -8.93
N GLU A 10 26.00 38.88 -9.15
CA GLU A 10 26.09 39.97 -10.12
C GLU A 10 26.32 39.49 -11.57
N ASN A 11 27.17 38.49 -11.77
CA ASN A 11 27.54 38.04 -13.13
C ASN A 11 26.77 36.79 -13.62
N HIS A 12 26.29 35.94 -12.71
CA HIS A 12 25.78 34.61 -13.05
C HIS A 12 24.44 34.27 -12.36
N LYS A 13 23.56 35.28 -12.19
CA LYS A 13 22.19 35.12 -11.66
C LYS A 13 21.48 33.93 -12.29
N LEU A 14 21.63 33.75 -13.60
CA LEU A 14 20.99 32.70 -14.37
C LEU A 14 21.49 31.30 -13.97
N LEU A 15 22.79 31.13 -13.69
CA LEU A 15 23.34 29.87 -13.19
C LEU A 15 22.90 29.60 -11.75
N LEU A 16 22.85 30.62 -10.89
CA LEU A 16 22.36 30.48 -9.52
C LEU A 16 20.88 30.09 -9.48
N LEU A 17 20.06 30.71 -10.32
CA LEU A 17 18.63 30.43 -10.43
C LEU A 17 18.39 29.04 -11.03
N ALA A 18 19.16 28.64 -12.05
CA ALA A 18 19.12 27.30 -12.61
C ALA A 18 19.56 26.23 -11.58
N PHE A 19 20.59 26.51 -10.78
CA PHE A 19 21.04 25.60 -9.73
C PHE A 19 20.01 25.43 -8.60
N LEU A 20 19.41 26.53 -8.15
CA LEU A 20 18.31 26.49 -7.17
C LEU A 20 17.11 25.73 -7.72
N LEU A 21 16.74 25.96 -8.99
CA LEU A 21 15.65 25.25 -9.65
C LEU A 21 15.93 23.74 -9.76
N ALA A 22 17.13 23.36 -10.20
CA ALA A 22 17.56 21.97 -10.29
C ALA A 22 17.54 21.28 -8.91
N THR A 23 17.99 21.98 -7.86
CA THR A 23 17.95 21.49 -6.48
C THR A 23 16.51 21.28 -6.01
N ALA A 24 15.62 22.25 -6.27
CA ALA A 24 14.21 22.15 -5.92
C ALA A 24 13.52 20.98 -6.65
N MET A 25 13.79 20.80 -7.95
CA MET A 25 13.29 19.66 -8.72
C MET A 25 13.80 18.34 -8.14
N THR A 26 15.09 18.26 -7.80
CA THR A 26 15.70 17.06 -7.19
C THR A 26 15.02 16.71 -5.87
N LEU A 27 14.78 17.68 -5.00
CA LEU A 27 14.06 17.47 -3.74
C LEU A 27 12.62 17.02 -3.95
N MET A 28 11.90 17.60 -4.93
CA MET A 28 10.55 17.19 -5.28
C MET A 28 10.51 15.73 -5.74
N PHE A 29 11.44 15.33 -6.62
CA PHE A 29 11.55 13.93 -7.07
C PHE A 29 11.96 13.00 -5.94
N ALA A 30 12.90 13.40 -5.08
CA ALA A 30 13.30 12.61 -3.92
C ALA A 30 12.14 12.40 -2.94
N ALA A 31 11.38 13.46 -2.63
CA ALA A 31 10.19 13.36 -1.78
C ALA A 31 9.12 12.46 -2.41
N ARG A 32 8.86 12.61 -3.72
CA ARG A 32 7.94 11.73 -4.45
C ARG A 32 8.40 10.28 -4.43
N LEU A 33 9.69 10.04 -4.63
CA LEU A 33 10.28 8.70 -4.56
C LEU A 33 10.16 8.13 -3.16
N ILE A 34 10.47 8.89 -2.11
CA ILE A 34 10.31 8.45 -0.72
C ILE A 34 8.83 8.15 -0.43
N MET A 35 7.88 8.99 -0.86
CA MET A 35 6.46 8.70 -0.71
C MET A 35 6.09 7.39 -1.39
N VAL A 36 6.54 7.16 -2.62
CA VAL A 36 6.29 5.92 -3.37
C VAL A 36 6.97 4.73 -2.70
N THR A 37 8.23 4.85 -2.30
CA THR A 37 8.99 3.79 -1.65
C THR A 37 8.43 3.47 -0.27
N VAL A 38 8.07 4.46 0.55
CA VAL A 38 7.40 4.24 1.84
C VAL A 38 5.99 3.68 1.64
N TYR A 39 5.27 4.12 0.61
CA TYR A 39 3.98 3.55 0.21
C TYR A 39 4.10 2.06 -0.15
N PHE A 40 5.12 1.67 -0.92
CA PHE A 40 5.39 0.27 -1.26
C PHE A 40 6.09 -0.52 -0.13
N SER A 41 6.82 0.16 0.76
CA SER A 41 7.57 -0.45 1.88
C SER A 41 6.74 -0.55 3.15
N ASN A 42 5.53 0.04 3.18
CA ASN A 42 4.55 -0.27 4.20
C ASN A 42 3.90 -1.62 3.82
N PRO A 43 4.21 -2.73 4.51
CA PRO A 43 3.68 -4.05 4.20
C PRO A 43 2.14 -4.11 4.24
N ALA A 44 1.46 -3.09 4.79
CA ALA A 44 0.02 -2.93 4.73
C ALA A 44 -0.55 -2.58 3.33
N HIS A 45 0.26 -2.22 2.33
CA HIS A 45 -0.20 -1.86 0.97
C HIS A 45 0.04 -2.96 -0.09
N GLN A 46 0.46 -4.17 0.31
CA GLN A 46 0.24 -5.36 -0.53
C GLN A 46 -1.27 -5.67 -0.71
N ASN A 47 -2.12 -4.96 0.03
CA ASN A 47 -3.57 -4.98 -0.06
C ASN A 47 -4.04 -4.32 -1.36
N GLN A 48 -4.00 -5.05 -2.48
CA GLN A 48 -4.98 -4.79 -3.52
C GLN A 48 -6.36 -4.76 -2.85
N PRO A 49 -7.17 -3.69 -3.04
CA PRO A 49 -8.50 -3.65 -2.44
C PRO A 49 -9.22 -4.95 -2.81
N ILE A 50 -9.73 -5.66 -1.82
CA ILE A 50 -10.42 -6.94 -2.03
C ILE A 50 -11.56 -6.65 -2.99
N GLU A 51 -11.43 -7.08 -4.24
CA GLU A 51 -12.48 -6.87 -5.22
C GLU A 51 -13.50 -8.00 -5.10
N GLY A 52 -14.78 -7.66 -5.16
CA GLY A 52 -15.85 -8.62 -4.92
C GLY A 52 -15.88 -9.80 -5.90
N TRP A 53 -15.20 -9.71 -7.05
CA TRP A 53 -15.03 -10.82 -7.99
C TRP A 53 -13.91 -11.79 -7.60
N MET A 54 -13.05 -11.44 -6.64
CA MET A 54 -12.01 -12.35 -6.15
C MET A 54 -12.66 -13.57 -5.48
N THR A 55 -12.00 -14.73 -5.60
CA THR A 55 -12.43 -15.97 -4.94
C THR A 55 -11.70 -16.14 -3.60
N PRO A 56 -12.27 -16.86 -2.62
CA PRO A 56 -11.59 -17.21 -1.37
C PRO A 56 -10.21 -17.82 -1.57
N ARG A 57 -10.07 -18.70 -2.58
CA ARG A 57 -8.78 -19.32 -2.93
C ARG A 57 -7.78 -18.31 -3.46
N TYR A 58 -8.23 -17.34 -4.26
CA TYR A 58 -7.37 -16.28 -4.77
C TYR A 58 -6.90 -15.35 -3.65
N LEU A 59 -7.79 -15.00 -2.71
CA LEU A 59 -7.44 -14.25 -1.50
C LEU A 59 -6.42 -14.99 -0.63
N ALA A 60 -6.58 -16.30 -0.46
CA ALA A 60 -5.63 -17.13 0.26
C ALA A 60 -4.21 -16.99 -0.32
N PHE A 61 -4.13 -17.02 -1.66
CA PHE A 61 -2.88 -16.92 -2.39
C PHE A 61 -2.29 -15.51 -2.38
N SER A 62 -3.12 -14.46 -2.51
CA SER A 62 -2.63 -13.08 -2.55
C SER A 62 -2.16 -12.57 -1.20
N TYR A 63 -2.72 -13.09 -0.11
CA TYR A 63 -2.39 -12.71 1.27
C TYR A 63 -1.59 -13.77 2.03
N ASP A 64 -1.15 -14.84 1.36
CA ASP A 64 -0.42 -15.98 1.93
C ASP A 64 -1.06 -16.50 3.24
N LEU A 65 -2.38 -16.68 3.20
CA LEU A 65 -3.17 -17.16 4.32
C LEU A 65 -3.22 -18.69 4.30
N LYS A 66 -2.99 -19.31 5.46
CA LYS A 66 -3.27 -20.73 5.66
C LYS A 66 -4.78 -20.98 5.70
N ALA A 67 -5.20 -22.23 5.47
CA ALA A 67 -6.61 -22.61 5.48
C ALA A 67 -7.32 -22.21 6.80
N ASP A 68 -6.65 -22.43 7.94
CA ASP A 68 -7.19 -22.08 9.26
C ASP A 68 -7.38 -20.56 9.45
N GLU A 69 -6.46 -19.75 8.91
CA GLU A 69 -6.53 -18.28 8.97
C GLU A 69 -7.66 -17.75 8.06
N LEU A 70 -7.79 -18.36 6.88
CA LEU A 70 -8.82 -18.02 5.93
C LEU A 70 -10.22 -18.38 6.46
N GLU A 71 -10.35 -19.50 7.17
CA GLU A 71 -11.59 -19.87 7.87
C GLU A 71 -11.94 -18.87 8.97
N GLN A 72 -10.97 -18.39 9.76
CA GLN A 72 -11.20 -17.34 10.75
C GLN A 72 -11.69 -16.03 10.13
N VAL A 73 -11.16 -15.67 8.95
CA VAL A 73 -11.53 -14.44 8.24
C VAL A 73 -12.94 -14.56 7.63
N LEU A 74 -13.20 -15.66 6.92
CA LEU A 74 -14.46 -15.90 6.21
C LEU A 74 -15.59 -16.40 7.12
N GLY A 75 -15.26 -16.98 8.28
CA GLY A 75 -16.22 -17.65 9.16
C GLY A 75 -16.87 -18.90 8.56
N VAL A 76 -16.32 -19.43 7.46
CA VAL A 76 -16.81 -20.61 6.75
C VAL A 76 -15.64 -21.40 6.21
N ASP A 77 -15.84 -22.72 6.07
CA ASP A 77 -14.83 -23.61 5.50
C ASP A 77 -14.44 -23.16 4.08
N PRO A 78 -13.18 -22.74 3.85
CA PRO A 78 -12.73 -22.23 2.56
C PRO A 78 -12.72 -23.28 1.46
N THR A 79 -12.71 -24.57 1.78
CA THR A 79 -12.78 -25.66 0.80
C THR A 79 -14.18 -25.80 0.21
N THR A 80 -15.22 -25.49 1.00
CA THR A 80 -16.62 -25.55 0.57
C THR A 80 -16.97 -24.38 -0.36
N VAL A 81 -16.36 -23.22 -0.13
CA VAL A 81 -16.70 -21.97 -0.83
C VAL A 81 -15.61 -21.48 -1.80
N SER A 82 -14.57 -22.29 -2.03
CA SER A 82 -13.39 -21.96 -2.84
C SER A 82 -13.69 -21.43 -4.25
N ARG A 83 -14.86 -21.76 -4.83
CA ARG A 83 -15.25 -21.39 -6.20
C ARG A 83 -16.26 -20.24 -6.28
N VAL A 84 -16.76 -19.77 -5.14
CA VAL A 84 -17.75 -18.70 -5.08
C VAL A 84 -17.04 -17.35 -5.04
N HIS A 85 -17.63 -16.31 -5.62
CA HIS A 85 -17.09 -14.96 -5.52
C HIS A 85 -17.29 -14.42 -4.10
N ILE A 86 -16.30 -13.67 -3.61
CA ILE A 86 -16.34 -13.06 -2.28
C ILE A 86 -17.56 -12.16 -2.13
N ARG A 87 -18.00 -11.47 -3.18
CA ARG A 87 -19.22 -10.65 -3.15
C ARG A 87 -20.48 -11.45 -2.82
N ASP A 88 -20.60 -12.66 -3.37
CA ASP A 88 -21.79 -13.50 -3.15
C ASP A 88 -21.79 -14.08 -1.74
N LEU A 89 -20.61 -14.53 -1.27
CA LEU A 89 -20.38 -14.94 0.12
C LEU A 89 -20.72 -13.83 1.12
N LEU A 90 -20.20 -12.63 0.89
CA LEU A 90 -20.43 -11.47 1.75
C LEU A 90 -21.90 -11.06 1.77
N LYS A 91 -22.59 -11.15 0.63
CA LYS A 91 -24.02 -10.87 0.53
C LYS A 91 -24.86 -11.88 1.32
N GLU A 92 -24.48 -13.15 1.29
CA GLU A 92 -25.14 -14.22 2.05
C GLU A 92 -24.93 -14.08 3.56
N GLN A 93 -23.74 -13.61 3.97
CA GLN A 93 -23.40 -13.36 5.37
C GLN A 93 -23.87 -11.99 5.89
N GLY A 94 -24.31 -11.09 5.02
CA GLY A 94 -24.68 -9.71 5.37
C GLY A 94 -23.48 -8.84 5.80
N ILE A 95 -22.26 -9.20 5.36
CA ILE A 95 -21.01 -8.54 5.73
C ILE A 95 -20.54 -7.67 4.55
N THR A 96 -19.90 -6.53 4.83
CA THR A 96 -19.33 -5.69 3.78
C THR A 96 -17.88 -6.06 3.45
N ILE A 97 -17.40 -5.66 2.27
CA ILE A 97 -15.97 -5.83 1.91
C ILE A 97 -15.05 -5.14 2.93
N GLN A 98 -15.49 -4.04 3.52
CA GLN A 98 -14.72 -3.30 4.53
C GLN A 98 -14.57 -4.09 5.84
N ASP A 99 -15.63 -4.78 6.27
CA ASP A 99 -15.58 -5.65 7.45
C ASP A 99 -14.65 -6.84 7.21
N LEU A 100 -14.66 -7.41 6.01
CA LEU A 100 -13.75 -8.49 5.63
C LEU A 100 -12.29 -8.02 5.66
N GLN A 101 -12.02 -6.81 5.16
CA GLN A 101 -10.69 -6.22 5.17
C GLN A 101 -10.21 -5.95 6.60
N LYS A 102 -11.10 -5.50 7.49
CA LYS A 102 -10.79 -5.32 8.91
C LYS A 102 -10.39 -6.65 9.59
N ARG A 103 -11.11 -7.74 9.30
CA ARG A 103 -10.76 -9.08 9.83
C ARG A 103 -9.40 -9.56 9.34
N LEU A 104 -9.07 -9.24 8.09
CA LEU A 104 -7.79 -9.59 7.50
C LEU A 104 -6.63 -8.80 8.14
N ASP A 105 -6.84 -7.50 8.39
CA ASP A 105 -5.88 -6.66 9.10
C ASP A 105 -5.64 -7.15 10.54
N GLU A 106 -6.68 -7.63 11.24
CA GLU A 106 -6.54 -8.24 12.56
C GLU A 106 -5.68 -9.51 12.52
N VAL A 107 -5.83 -10.35 11.49
CA VAL A 107 -5.01 -11.57 11.33
C VAL A 107 -3.57 -11.21 10.97
N ALA A 108 -3.37 -10.26 10.05
CA ALA A 108 -2.05 -9.78 9.67
C ALA A 108 -1.30 -9.16 10.87
N ALA A 109 -1.99 -8.40 11.72
CA ALA A 109 -1.44 -7.86 12.95
C ALA A 109 -1.04 -8.94 13.95
N ARG A 110 -1.83 -10.04 14.06
CA ARG A 110 -1.44 -11.21 14.87
C ARG A 110 -0.16 -11.86 14.34
N LYS A 111 -0.08 -12.09 13.03
CA LYS A 111 1.09 -12.66 12.34
C LYS A 111 2.36 -11.81 12.54
N ALA A 112 2.23 -10.48 12.61
CA ALA A 112 3.36 -9.58 12.81
C ALA A 112 3.90 -9.56 14.25
N MET A 113 3.14 -10.09 15.22
CA MET A 113 3.55 -10.17 16.64
C MET A 113 4.16 -11.53 17.02
N GLU A 114 4.07 -12.53 16.13
CA GLU A 114 4.61 -13.88 16.32
C GLU A 114 6.02 -14.01 15.72
#